data_AF-A0A037ZNM8-F1
#
_entry.id   AF-A0A037ZNM8-F1
#
_cell.length_a   1.000
_cell.length_b   1.000
_cell.length_c   1.000
_cell.angle_alpha   90.00
_cell.angle_beta   90.00
_cell.angle_gamma   90.00
#
_symmetry.space_group_name_H-M   'P 1'
#
loop_
_entity.id
_entity.type
_entity.pdbx_description
1 polymer ?
#
loop_
_entity_poly.entity_id
_entity_poly.type
_entity_poly.pdbx_seq_one_letter_code
_entity_poly.pdbx_strand_id
1 'polypeptide(L)'
;MKNLIRAAVLALLPISAQAQQVTLGFQCDLGGAPAQMVMAVQYQQAFNPLHNFKGQISGIFPAGVTVYTAGQVQSATAYYTFRGENDFADFTDGYTNDRFRVKWTLDAARNGVWMTVNPFGGAVTYFCALTGAQ
;
A
#
# COMPACT_ATOMS: atom_id res chain seq x y z
N MET A 1 -58.15 -14.08 27.66
CA MET A 1 -57.11 -13.08 27.34
C MET A 1 -55.82 -13.84 27.02
N LYS A 2 -55.44 -13.97 25.75
CA LYS A 2 -54.32 -14.81 25.29
C LYS A 2 -53.32 -13.90 24.57
N ASN A 3 -52.23 -13.56 25.25
CA ASN A 3 -51.19 -12.68 24.74
C ASN A 3 -50.38 -13.39 23.65
N LEU A 4 -50.45 -12.88 22.42
CA LEU A 4 -49.58 -13.27 21.31
C LEU A 4 -48.34 -12.38 21.33
N ILE A 5 -47.21 -12.92 21.76
CA ILE A 5 -45.89 -12.28 21.62
C ILE A 5 -45.45 -12.47 20.17
N ARG A 6 -45.41 -11.38 19.39
CA ARG A 6 -44.81 -11.36 18.04
C ARG A 6 -43.29 -11.27 18.20
N ALA A 7 -42.58 -12.36 17.90
CA ALA A 7 -41.14 -12.34 17.73
C ALA A 7 -40.81 -11.62 16.41
N ALA A 8 -40.19 -10.44 16.49
CA ALA A 8 -39.61 -9.76 15.34
C ALA A 8 -38.19 -10.33 15.12
N VAL A 9 -38.02 -11.09 14.04
CA VAL A 9 -36.69 -11.52 13.58
C VAL A 9 -36.03 -10.31 12.93
N LEU A 10 -35.09 -9.67 13.63
CA LEU A 10 -34.19 -8.69 13.02
C LEU A 10 -33.26 -9.44 12.05
N ALA A 11 -33.48 -9.29 10.75
CA ALA A 11 -32.54 -9.71 9.73
C ALA A 11 -31.30 -8.80 9.80
N LEU A 12 -30.22 -9.29 10.41
CA LEU A 12 -28.89 -8.67 10.33
C LEU A 12 -28.37 -8.83 8.89
N LEU A 13 -28.60 -7.82 8.06
CA LEU A 13 -27.92 -7.74 6.77
C LEU A 13 -26.42 -7.48 7.02
N PRO A 14 -25.51 -8.29 6.46
CA PRO A 14 -24.09 -8.02 6.59
C PRO A 14 -23.77 -6.70 5.89
N ILE A 15 -23.38 -5.68 6.65
CA ILE A 15 -22.84 -4.44 6.11
C ILE A 15 -21.45 -4.80 5.56
N SER A 16 -21.32 -4.92 4.26
CA SER A 16 -20.01 -5.09 3.63
C SER A 16 -19.21 -3.81 3.87
N ALA A 17 -18.18 -3.87 4.71
CA ALA A 17 -17.18 -2.80 4.78
C ALA A 17 -16.51 -2.72 3.41
N GLN A 18 -16.82 -1.69 2.63
CA GLN A 18 -16.16 -1.44 1.35
C GLN A 18 -14.72 -1.03 1.64
N ALA A 19 -13.78 -1.96 1.45
CA ALA A 19 -12.36 -1.63 1.44
C ALA A 19 -12.12 -0.62 0.31
N GLN A 20 -11.73 0.59 0.66
CA GLN A 20 -11.36 1.59 -0.34
C GLN A 20 -9.97 1.26 -0.86
N GLN A 21 -9.77 1.36 -2.17
CA GLN A 21 -8.49 1.15 -2.83
C GLN A 21 -8.09 2.39 -3.62
N VAL A 22 -6.81 2.72 -3.59
CA VAL A 22 -6.18 3.71 -4.48
C VAL A 22 -4.96 3.08 -5.15
N THR A 23 -4.70 3.45 -6.39
CA THR A 23 -3.50 3.05 -7.14
C THR A 23 -2.55 4.23 -7.23
N LEU A 24 -1.32 4.04 -6.77
CA LEU A 24 -0.27 5.04 -6.78
C LEU A 24 0.75 4.73 -7.89
N GLY A 25 1.20 5.77 -8.58
CA GLY A 25 2.34 5.72 -9.48
C GLY A 25 3.57 6.35 -8.84
N PHE A 26 4.74 5.76 -9.05
CA PHE A 26 6.01 6.30 -8.61
C PHE A 26 7.10 6.17 -9.66
N GLN A 27 8.06 7.09 -9.61
CA GLN A 27 9.33 7.01 -10.32
C GLN A 27 10.46 6.79 -9.31
N CYS A 28 11.20 5.70 -9.47
CA CYS A 28 12.22 5.25 -8.54
C CYS A 28 13.62 5.32 -9.13
N ASP A 29 14.61 5.55 -8.27
CA ASP A 29 16.02 5.41 -8.58
C ASP A 29 16.62 4.22 -7.81
N LEU A 30 16.90 3.13 -8.53
CA LEU A 30 17.47 1.89 -7.97
C LEU A 30 19.01 1.88 -8.04
N GLY A 31 19.64 2.99 -7.63
CA GLY A 31 21.11 3.11 -7.61
C GLY A 31 21.69 3.51 -8.98
N GLY A 32 21.07 4.48 -9.63
CA GLY A 32 21.38 4.95 -10.99
C GLY A 32 20.52 4.31 -12.08
N ALA A 33 19.71 3.31 -11.73
CA ALA A 33 18.80 2.63 -12.65
C ALA A 33 17.37 3.19 -12.50
N PRO A 34 16.84 3.91 -13.50
CA PRO A 34 15.47 4.43 -13.43
C PRO A 34 14.47 3.28 -13.47
N ALA A 35 13.47 3.33 -12.58
CA ALA A 35 12.41 2.34 -12.49
C ALA A 35 11.05 3.00 -12.28
N GLN A 36 9.99 2.29 -12.63
CA GLN A 36 8.60 2.65 -12.37
C GLN A 36 8.00 1.70 -11.36
N MET A 37 7.27 2.24 -10.39
CA MET A 37 6.51 1.44 -9.42
C MET A 37 5.04 1.80 -9.51
N VAL A 38 4.20 0.77 -9.53
CA VAL A 38 2.74 0.89 -9.41
C VAL A 38 2.31 0.13 -8.16
N MET A 39 1.59 0.80 -7.27
CA MET A 39 1.20 0.28 -5.97
C MET A 39 -0.29 0.47 -5.73
N ALA A 40 -1.03 -0.62 -5.62
CA ALA A 40 -2.36 -0.61 -5.04
C ALA A 40 -2.26 -0.53 -3.51
N VAL A 41 -3.06 0.34 -2.91
CA VAL A 41 -3.14 0.58 -1.47
C VAL A 41 -4.59 0.36 -1.03
N GLN A 42 -4.79 -0.55 -0.09
CA GLN A 42 -6.09 -0.90 0.49
C GLN A 42 -6.10 -0.61 1.98
N TYR A 43 -7.23 -0.15 2.49
CA TYR A 43 -7.42 0.24 3.89
C TYR A 43 -8.38 -0.73 4.58
N GLN A 44 -8.00 -1.21 5.77
CA GLN A 44 -8.85 -2.11 6.55
C GLN A 44 -10.08 -1.38 7.16
N GLN A 45 -10.01 -0.07 7.31
CA GLN A 45 -11.07 0.78 7.85
C GLN A 45 -11.64 1.70 6.76
N ALA A 46 -12.80 2.32 7.02
CA ALA A 46 -13.36 3.36 6.17
C ALA A 46 -12.45 4.60 6.18
N PHE A 47 -11.47 4.61 5.29
CA PHE A 47 -10.56 5.71 5.04
C PHE A 47 -10.71 6.12 3.59
N ASN A 48 -11.04 7.38 3.34
CA ASN A 48 -11.13 7.91 1.99
C ASN A 48 -9.77 8.51 1.58
N PRO A 49 -8.90 7.74 0.90
CA PRO A 49 -7.55 8.20 0.57
C PRO A 49 -7.58 9.38 -0.40
N LEU A 50 -8.48 9.36 -1.38
CA LEU A 50 -8.54 10.39 -2.42
C LEU A 50 -9.05 11.74 -1.89
N HIS A 51 -9.92 11.73 -0.87
CA HIS A 51 -10.31 12.97 -0.19
C HIS A 51 -9.13 13.62 0.55
N ASN A 52 -8.27 12.79 1.14
CA ASN A 52 -7.08 13.25 1.86
C ASN A 52 -5.88 13.51 0.94
N PHE A 53 -5.90 12.95 -0.28
CA PHE A 53 -4.88 13.12 -1.29
C PHE A 53 -4.93 14.52 -1.90
N LYS A 54 -4.22 15.46 -1.29
CA LYS A 54 -3.99 16.80 -1.85
C LYS A 54 -2.72 16.87 -2.69
N GLY A 55 -2.45 15.80 -3.46
CA GLY A 55 -1.20 15.62 -4.21
C GLY A 55 0.01 15.25 -3.35
N GLN A 56 -0.20 14.98 -2.05
CA GLN A 56 0.86 14.66 -1.09
C GLN A 56 0.74 13.23 -0.55
N ILE A 57 1.86 12.54 -0.46
CA ILE A 57 1.90 11.14 0.00
C ILE A 57 1.49 10.97 1.46
N SER A 58 1.68 11.99 2.30
CA SER A 58 1.23 12.01 3.69
C SER A 58 -0.29 11.84 3.83
N GLY A 59 -1.07 12.20 2.81
CA GLY A 59 -2.52 12.01 2.78
C GLY A 59 -2.96 10.57 2.48
N ILE A 60 -2.04 9.69 2.08
CA ILE A 60 -2.34 8.32 1.65
C ILE A 60 -2.04 7.29 2.75
N PHE A 61 -1.09 7.57 3.64
CA PHE A 61 -0.66 6.66 4.70
C PHE A 61 -0.93 7.30 6.08
N PRO A 62 -2.17 7.22 6.58
CA PRO A 62 -2.54 7.77 7.87
C PRO A 62 -1.97 6.93 9.04
N ALA A 63 -1.62 7.59 10.14
CA ALA A 63 -1.19 6.90 11.35
C ALA A 63 -2.36 6.10 11.97
N GLY A 64 -2.06 4.89 12.48
CA GLY A 64 -3.03 4.07 13.21
C GLY A 64 -4.06 3.32 12.34
N VAL A 65 -3.96 3.41 11.02
CA VAL A 65 -4.78 2.62 10.09
C VAL A 65 -3.90 1.52 9.49
N THR A 66 -4.39 0.28 9.53
CA THR A 66 -3.73 -0.81 8.81
C THR A 66 -3.90 -0.62 7.30
N VAL A 67 -2.77 -0.58 6.61
CA VAL A 67 -2.70 -0.39 5.16
C VAL A 67 -2.11 -1.64 4.52
N TYR A 68 -2.78 -2.20 3.52
CA TYR A 68 -2.24 -3.28 2.69
C TYR A 68 -1.77 -2.72 1.36
N THR A 69 -0.59 -3.14 0.92
CA THR A 69 -0.02 -2.73 -0.36
C THR A 69 0.21 -3.94 -1.26
N ALA A 70 0.03 -3.77 -2.56
CA ALA A 70 0.41 -4.77 -3.55
C ALA A 70 0.79 -4.07 -4.85
N GLY A 71 1.80 -4.59 -5.56
CA GLY A 71 2.25 -3.89 -6.75
C GLY A 71 3.45 -4.53 -7.43
N GLN A 72 4.05 -3.74 -8.29
CA GLN A 72 5.25 -4.12 -9.02
C GLN A 72 6.22 -2.94 -9.18
N VAL A 73 7.50 -3.28 -9.29
CA VAL A 73 8.58 -2.35 -9.63
C VAL A 73 9.27 -2.89 -10.88
N GLN A 74 9.42 -2.05 -11.91
CA GLN A 74 10.00 -2.44 -13.18
C GLN A 74 11.04 -1.43 -13.66
N SER A 75 12.18 -1.93 -14.12
CA SER A 75 13.21 -1.17 -14.83
C SER A 75 13.55 -1.89 -16.14
N ALA A 76 14.54 -1.38 -16.88
CA ALA A 76 15.05 -2.05 -18.08
C ALA A 76 15.65 -3.45 -17.80
N THR A 77 16.10 -3.70 -16.57
CA THR A 77 16.84 -4.93 -16.20
C THR A 77 16.26 -5.68 -15.01
N ALA A 78 15.20 -5.16 -14.38
CA ALA A 78 14.64 -5.73 -13.18
C ALA A 78 13.11 -5.72 -13.21
N TYR A 79 12.50 -6.76 -12.64
CA TYR A 79 11.06 -6.88 -12.48
C TYR A 79 10.77 -7.54 -11.15
N TYR A 80 10.07 -6.83 -10.27
CA TYR A 80 9.71 -7.31 -8.96
C TYR A 80 8.21 -7.16 -8.75
N THR A 81 7.61 -8.12 -8.05
CA THR A 81 6.25 -8.00 -7.51
C THR A 81 6.31 -7.99 -6.00
N PHE A 82 5.34 -7.35 -5.35
CA PHE A 82 5.33 -7.28 -3.90
C PHE A 82 3.93 -7.29 -3.31
N ARG A 83 3.87 -7.71 -2.04
CA ARG A 83 2.73 -7.54 -1.15
C ARG A 83 3.23 -7.06 0.19
N GLY A 84 2.50 -6.15 0.82
CA GLY A 84 2.91 -5.55 2.07
C GLY A 84 1.76 -5.19 2.99
N GLU A 85 2.16 -4.89 4.22
CA GLU A 85 1.30 -4.42 5.29
C GLU A 85 2.06 -3.32 6.04
N ASN A 86 1.40 -2.17 6.22
CA ASN A 86 1.94 -0.98 6.85
C ASN A 86 3.29 -0.59 6.23
N ASP A 87 4.34 -0.54 7.05
CA ASP A 87 5.66 -0.09 6.67
C ASP A 87 6.50 -1.19 5.99
N PHE A 88 5.98 -2.40 5.79
CA PHE A 88 6.78 -3.51 5.26
C PHE A 88 6.13 -4.15 4.03
N ALA A 89 6.96 -4.65 3.11
CA ALA A 89 6.53 -5.47 1.98
C ALA A 89 7.54 -6.57 1.66
N ASP A 90 7.03 -7.73 1.26
CA ASP A 90 7.81 -8.83 0.74
C ASP A 90 7.80 -8.76 -0.78
N PHE A 91 9.00 -8.72 -1.35
CA PHE A 91 9.25 -8.66 -2.77
C PHE A 91 9.65 -10.03 -3.29
N THR A 92 9.25 -10.31 -4.54
CA THR A 92 9.70 -11.47 -5.31
C THR A 92 10.27 -10.97 -6.63
N ASP A 93 11.51 -11.36 -6.91
CA ASP A 93 12.13 -11.19 -8.24
C ASP A 93 11.41 -12.07 -9.25
N GLY A 94 10.89 -11.48 -10.33
CA GLY A 94 10.13 -12.20 -11.34
C GLY A 94 10.97 -13.05 -12.30
N TYR A 95 12.29 -12.91 -12.29
CA TYR A 95 13.23 -13.71 -13.07
C TYR A 95 13.82 -14.85 -12.25
N THR A 96 14.23 -14.61 -11.01
CA THR A 96 14.91 -15.62 -10.18
C THR A 96 14.00 -16.28 -9.14
N ASN A 97 12.84 -15.68 -8.83
CA ASN A 97 11.98 -16.02 -7.69
C ASN A 97 12.61 -15.79 -6.31
N ASP A 98 13.75 -15.09 -6.26
CA ASP A 98 14.35 -14.69 -4.98
C ASP A 98 13.42 -13.74 -4.23
N ARG A 99 13.47 -13.83 -2.89
CA ARG A 99 12.61 -13.04 -2.01
C ARG A 99 13.44 -12.19 -1.07
N PHE A 100 12.99 -10.96 -0.88
CA PHE A 100 13.57 -10.03 0.07
C PHE A 100 12.50 -9.14 0.68
N ARG A 101 12.80 -8.55 1.83
CA ARG A 101 11.89 -7.65 2.54
C ARG A 101 12.32 -6.21 2.37
N VAL A 102 11.35 -5.33 2.19
CA VAL A 102 11.52 -3.89 2.11
C VAL A 102 10.77 -3.22 3.25
N LYS A 103 11.38 -2.19 3.86
CA LYS A 103 10.69 -1.24 4.71
C LYS A 103 10.45 0.08 3.97
N TRP A 104 9.23 0.57 4.01
CA TRP A 104 8.82 1.88 3.51
C TRP A 104 9.02 2.94 4.59
N THR A 105 9.60 4.08 4.22
CA THR A 105 9.61 5.28 5.06
C THR A 105 9.08 6.43 4.22
N LEU A 106 7.98 7.04 4.66
CA LEU A 106 7.39 8.18 3.97
C LEU A 106 8.34 9.38 4.04
N ASP A 107 8.48 10.09 2.93
CA ASP A 107 9.19 11.36 2.83
C ASP A 107 8.23 12.42 2.29
N ALA A 108 7.51 13.08 3.21
CA ALA A 108 6.55 14.11 2.86
C ALA A 108 7.20 15.33 2.20
N ALA A 109 8.46 15.65 2.54
CA ALA A 109 9.17 16.79 1.98
C ALA A 109 9.52 16.58 0.50
N ARG A 110 9.84 15.34 0.12
CA ARG A 110 10.11 14.95 -1.29
C ARG A 110 8.91 14.33 -2.00
N ASN A 111 7.77 14.28 -1.34
CA ASN A 111 6.54 13.67 -1.83
C ASN A 111 6.75 12.24 -2.36
N GLY A 112 7.33 11.36 -1.55
CA GLY A 112 7.66 10.00 -1.98
C GLY A 112 7.90 9.04 -0.83
N VAL A 113 8.48 7.89 -1.15
CA VAL A 113 8.88 6.87 -0.18
C VAL A 113 10.36 6.52 -0.34
N TRP A 114 11.02 6.29 0.79
CA TRP A 114 12.27 5.56 0.84
C TRP A 114 11.99 4.07 1.00
N MET A 115 12.66 3.27 0.20
CA MET A 115 12.68 1.81 0.25
C MET A 115 13.98 1.35 0.89
N THR A 116 13.92 0.81 2.10
CA THR A 116 15.08 0.14 2.72
C THR A 116 14.99 -1.35 2.45
N VAL A 117 15.85 -1.86 1.56
CA VAL A 117 15.92 -3.28 1.19
C VAL A 117 16.72 -4.06 2.23
N ASN A 118 16.23 -5.23 2.63
CA ASN A 118 16.82 -6.08 3.68
C ASN A 118 17.12 -5.31 4.97
N PRO A 119 16.09 -4.68 5.58
CA PRO A 119 16.28 -3.69 6.65
C PRO A 119 16.87 -4.24 7.96
N PHE A 120 17.03 -5.56 8.08
CA PHE A 120 17.65 -6.24 9.23
C PHE A 120 19.09 -6.74 8.94
N GLY A 121 19.65 -6.41 7.78
CA GLY A 121 20.98 -6.82 7.32
C GLY A 121 21.74 -5.67 6.62
N GLY A 122 22.49 -5.98 5.56
CA GLY A 122 23.16 -4.99 4.71
C GLY A 122 22.14 -4.14 3.95
N ALA A 123 21.61 -3.11 4.63
CA ALA A 123 20.53 -2.30 4.12
C ALA A 123 21.01 -1.35 3.02
N VAL A 124 20.29 -1.36 1.89
CA VAL A 124 20.45 -0.37 0.81
C VAL A 124 19.14 0.40 0.70
N THR A 125 19.24 1.71 0.48
CA THR A 125 18.08 2.59 0.38
C THR A 125 17.90 3.14 -1.04
N TYR A 126 16.65 3.14 -1.50
CA TYR A 126 16.26 3.70 -2.79
C TYR A 126 15.10 4.67 -2.61
N PHE A 127 15.06 5.75 -3.39
CA PHE A 127 13.97 6.73 -3.33
C PHE A 127 13.00 6.52 -4.50
N CYS A 128 11.71 6.65 -4.20
CA CYS A 128 10.62 6.63 -5.16
C CYS A 128 9.75 7.87 -4.99
N ALA A 129 9.79 8.78 -5.97
CA ALA A 129 8.96 9.97 -6.04
C ALA A 129 7.54 9.61 -6.47
N LEU A 130 6.52 10.11 -5.78
CA LEU A 130 5.13 9.94 -6.19
C LEU A 130 4.86 10.73 -7.47
N THR A 131 4.25 10.08 -8.46
CA THR A 131 3.86 10.70 -9.73
C THR A 131 2.36 10.87 -9.88
N GLY A 132 1.54 10.11 -9.14
CA GLY A 132 0.09 10.28 -9.14
C GLY A 132 -0.66 9.25 -8.27
N ALA A 133 -1.96 9.47 -8.11
CA ALA A 133 -2.88 8.54 -7.45
C ALA A 133 -4.20 8.48 -8.24
N GLN A 134 -4.80 7.29 -8.37
CA GLN A 134 -6.01 7.00 -9.13
C GLN A 134 -6.92 6.02 -8.39
#